data_AF-A0AAD4H8X0-F1
#
_entry.id   AF-A0AAD4H8X0-F1
#
_cell.length_a   1.000
_cell.length_b   1.000
_cell.length_c   1.000
_cell.angle_alpha   90.00
_cell.angle_beta   90.00
_cell.angle_gamma   90.00
#
_symmetry.space_group_name_H-M   'P 1'
#
loop_
_entity.id
_entity.type
_entity.pdbx_description
1 polymer ?
#
loop_
_entity_poly.entity_id
_entity_poly.type
_entity_poly.pdbx_seq_one_letter_code
_entity_poly.pdbx_strand_id
1 'polypeptide(L)'
;MEFPKINVSSKADIQYITQIWRKALYDKLEQKHGDHADSRVMQEVHTLLDQWLENMVKMASAGVDINGIPYDDAILNEDVEPLDESLGRRLQHQQLLVEDLTLQVAERRKRVPEQVKMLLDDAIRRQSALADRVEFESEDADEDMEGIANAQILERQDLVAQEYASSMALLSGLRKTVSSNITRVESAQAVVDELLP
;
A
#
# COMPACT_ATOMS: atom_id res chain seq x y z
N MET A 1 6.98 12.14 36.16
CA MET A 1 7.97 12.08 35.06
C MET A 1 7.79 10.73 34.43
N GLU A 2 7.35 10.67 33.17
CA GLU A 2 7.33 9.41 32.42
C GLU A 2 8.78 9.09 32.02
N PHE A 3 9.24 7.90 32.40
CA PHE A 3 10.53 7.41 31.96
C PHE A 3 10.41 6.89 30.52
N PRO A 4 11.44 7.07 29.67
CA PRO A 4 11.42 6.55 28.31
C PRO A 4 11.28 5.03 28.36
N LYS A 5 10.23 4.52 27.73
CA LYS A 5 9.95 3.09 27.66
C LYS A 5 10.70 2.45 26.50
N ILE A 6 11.33 1.31 26.77
CA ILE A 6 12.04 0.52 25.75
C ILE A 6 11.07 -0.55 25.25
N ASN A 7 10.80 -0.55 23.95
CA ASN A 7 10.01 -1.59 23.31
C ASN A 7 10.91 -2.75 22.89
N VAL A 8 10.55 -3.96 23.30
CA VAL A 8 11.21 -5.21 22.93
C VAL A 8 10.24 -6.06 22.10
N SER A 9 10.75 -6.67 21.03
CA SER A 9 9.94 -7.39 20.04
C SER A 9 9.43 -8.74 20.54
N SER A 10 10.16 -9.40 21.45
CA SER A 10 9.76 -10.71 21.98
C SER A 10 10.20 -10.93 23.42
N LYS A 11 9.43 -11.72 24.16
CA LYS A 11 9.80 -12.29 25.48
C LYS A 11 11.12 -13.07 25.39
N ALA A 12 11.35 -13.74 24.25
CA ALA A 12 12.58 -14.49 23.99
C ALA A 12 13.83 -13.62 24.04
N ASP A 13 13.74 -12.35 23.63
CA ASP A 13 14.88 -11.44 23.60
C ASP A 13 15.36 -11.09 25.01
N ILE A 14 14.42 -10.86 25.93
CA ILE A 14 14.75 -10.57 27.34
C ILE A 14 15.31 -11.81 28.02
N GLN A 15 14.74 -12.99 27.74
CA GLN A 15 15.29 -14.26 28.22
C GLN A 15 16.70 -14.52 27.66
N TYR A 16 16.95 -14.18 26.40
CA TYR A 16 18.25 -14.34 25.77
C TYR A 16 19.30 -13.40 26.38
N ILE A 17 18.96 -12.12 26.57
CA ILE A 17 19.84 -11.14 27.23
C ILE A 17 20.17 -11.59 28.65
N THR A 18 19.18 -12.00 29.45
CA THR A 18 19.42 -12.48 30.82
C THR A 18 20.30 -13.73 30.84
N GLN A 19 20.15 -14.65 29.88
CA GLN A 19 21.02 -15.82 29.75
C GLN A 19 22.46 -15.44 29.37
N ILE A 20 22.66 -14.49 28.46
CA ILE A 20 24.01 -13.99 28.12
C ILE A 20 24.68 -13.40 29.37
N TRP A 21 23.96 -12.58 30.12
CA TRP A 21 24.49 -11.92 31.30
C TRP A 21 24.83 -12.94 32.38
N ARG A 22 23.94 -13.90 32.62
CA ARG A 22 24.18 -15.03 33.54
C ARG A 22 25.43 -15.80 33.14
N LYS A 23 25.57 -16.14 31.86
CA LYS A 23 26.75 -16.85 31.33
C LYS A 23 28.02 -16.03 31.53
N ALA A 24 28.02 -14.75 31.15
CA ALA A 24 29.18 -13.88 31.29
C ALA A 24 29.61 -13.69 32.76
N LEU A 25 28.66 -13.63 33.69
CA LEU A 25 28.94 -13.56 35.13
C LEU A 25 29.58 -14.86 35.64
N TYR A 26 29.06 -16.01 35.23
CA TYR A 26 29.64 -17.30 35.60
C TYR A 26 31.02 -17.53 34.98
N ASP A 27 31.21 -17.21 33.71
CA ASP A 27 32.51 -17.27 33.04
C ASP A 27 33.53 -16.36 33.76
N LYS A 28 33.11 -15.18 34.24
CA LYS A 28 33.97 -14.27 35.02
C LYS A 28 34.26 -14.78 36.42
N LEU A 29 33.29 -15.41 37.06
CA LEU A 29 33.47 -16.01 38.39
C LEU A 29 34.48 -17.16 38.32
N GLU A 30 34.31 -18.05 37.34
CA GLU A 30 35.18 -19.19 37.06
C GLU A 30 36.60 -18.72 36.68
N GLN A 31 36.71 -17.70 35.82
CA GLN A 31 38.01 -17.11 35.45
C GLN A 31 38.76 -16.53 36.67
N LYS A 32 38.07 -16.00 37.67
CA LYS A 32 38.69 -15.37 38.84
C LYS A 32 39.02 -16.33 39.98
N HIS A 33 38.21 -17.37 40.17
CA HIS A 33 38.32 -18.26 41.33
C HIS A 33 38.87 -19.65 40.97
N GLY A 34 38.80 -20.05 39.69
CA GLY A 34 39.28 -21.34 39.21
C GLY A 34 38.75 -22.53 40.03
N ASP A 35 39.48 -23.64 39.99
CA ASP A 35 39.18 -24.89 40.71
C ASP A 35 39.64 -24.87 42.18
N HIS A 36 39.92 -23.68 42.73
CA HIS A 36 40.52 -23.50 44.07
C HIS A 36 39.57 -22.87 45.09
N ALA A 37 38.34 -22.58 44.70
CA ALA A 37 37.34 -22.03 45.60
C ALA A 37 36.60 -23.11 46.37
N ASP A 38 36.29 -22.81 47.64
CA ASP A 38 35.46 -23.67 48.48
C ASP A 38 34.06 -23.81 47.87
N SER A 39 33.63 -25.04 47.62
CA SER A 39 32.39 -25.36 46.92
C SER A 39 31.15 -24.75 47.60
N ARG A 40 31.17 -24.64 48.94
CA ARG A 40 30.08 -24.01 49.69
C ARG A 40 30.00 -22.50 49.44
N VAL A 41 31.14 -21.83 49.45
CA VAL A 41 31.21 -20.37 49.20
C VAL A 41 30.81 -20.07 47.76
N MET A 42 31.21 -20.90 46.80
CA MET A 42 30.78 -20.74 45.40
C MET A 42 29.26 -20.89 45.25
N GLN A 43 28.63 -21.86 45.92
CA GLN A 43 27.18 -22.01 45.90
C GLN A 43 26.44 -20.80 46.49
N GLU A 44 26.94 -20.21 47.58
CA GLU A 44 26.40 -18.97 48.14
C GLU A 44 26.57 -17.77 47.19
N VAL A 45 27.71 -17.68 46.50
CA VAL A 45 27.94 -16.62 45.50
C VAL A 45 27.03 -16.81 44.29
N HIS A 46 26.83 -18.03 43.80
CA HIS A 46 25.90 -18.33 42.71
C HIS A 46 24.47 -17.92 43.06
N THR A 47 23.99 -18.29 44.25
CA THR A 47 22.64 -17.90 44.71
C THR A 47 22.48 -16.38 44.86
N LEU A 48 23.51 -15.69 45.36
CA LEU A 48 23.49 -14.23 45.47
C LEU A 48 23.51 -13.55 44.09
N LEU A 49 24.29 -14.08 43.13
CA LEU A 49 24.31 -13.60 41.74
C LEU A 49 22.96 -13.79 41.05
N ASP A 50 22.31 -14.94 41.23
CA ASP A 50 20.98 -15.19 40.68
C ASP A 50 19.94 -14.24 41.27
N GLN A 51 19.94 -14.05 42.59
CA GLN A 51 19.06 -13.06 43.24
C GLN A 51 19.31 -11.63 42.75
N TRP A 52 20.58 -11.27 42.54
CA TRP A 52 20.94 -9.96 42.02
C TRP A 52 20.43 -9.76 40.59
N LEU A 53 20.58 -10.77 39.73
CA LEU A 53 20.11 -10.74 38.35
C LEU A 53 18.58 -10.64 38.30
N GLU A 54 17.86 -11.42 39.12
CA GLU A 54 16.41 -11.33 39.25
C GLU A 54 15.94 -9.95 39.69
N ASN A 55 16.60 -9.37 40.70
CA ASN A 55 16.28 -8.02 41.17
C ASN A 55 16.54 -6.96 40.10
N MET A 56 17.63 -7.09 39.34
CA MET A 56 17.93 -6.17 38.24
C MET A 56 16.86 -6.25 37.14
N VAL A 57 16.47 -7.45 36.73
CA VAL A 57 15.40 -7.65 35.73
C VAL A 57 14.08 -7.08 36.22
N LYS A 58 13.74 -7.28 37.50
CA LYS A 58 12.54 -6.71 38.13
C LYS A 58 12.58 -5.18 38.25
N MET A 59 13.76 -4.58 38.37
CA MET A 59 13.88 -3.12 38.31
C MET A 59 13.75 -2.60 36.88
N ALA A 60 14.27 -3.35 35.91
CA ALA A 60 14.18 -3.01 34.50
C ALA A 60 12.77 -3.22 33.92
N SER A 61 11.97 -4.15 34.48
CA SER A 61 10.63 -4.47 33.98
C SER A 61 9.70 -3.26 33.90
N ALA A 62 9.80 -2.34 34.85
CA ALA A 62 8.97 -1.13 34.88
C ALA A 62 9.25 -0.16 33.70
N GLY A 63 10.41 -0.28 33.05
CA GLY A 63 10.81 0.54 31.90
C GLY A 63 10.75 -0.18 30.55
N VAL A 64 10.29 -1.43 30.53
CA VAL A 64 10.28 -2.27 29.33
C VAL A 64 8.85 -2.67 28.98
N ASP A 65 8.47 -2.40 27.74
CA ASP A 65 7.23 -2.89 27.14
C ASP A 65 7.59 -3.98 26.11
N ILE A 66 6.86 -5.09 26.11
CA ILE A 66 6.98 -6.16 25.12
C ILE A 66 5.82 -5.97 24.14
N ASN A 67 6.11 -5.59 22.90
CA ASN A 67 5.08 -5.30 21.88
C ASN A 67 3.98 -4.33 22.36
N GLY A 68 4.35 -3.31 23.17
CA GLY A 68 3.40 -2.33 23.72
C GLY A 68 2.60 -2.80 24.93
N ILE A 69 2.85 -4.01 25.42
CA ILE A 69 2.29 -4.56 26.66
C ILE A 69 3.32 -4.41 27.79
N PRO A 70 2.93 -3.95 28.99
CA PRO A 70 3.83 -3.92 30.14
C PRO A 70 4.46 -5.30 30.41
N TYR A 71 5.75 -5.33 30.76
CA TYR A 71 6.50 -6.56 31.01
C TYR A 71 5.78 -7.55 31.96
N ASP A 72 5.20 -7.06 33.05
CA ASP A 72 4.53 -7.89 34.05
C ASP A 72 3.32 -8.63 33.46
N ASP A 73 2.57 -7.95 32.58
CA ASP A 73 1.41 -8.51 31.88
C ASP A 73 1.81 -9.44 30.74
N ALA A 74 2.88 -9.10 30.02
CA ALA A 74 3.40 -9.89 28.90
C ALA A 74 4.09 -11.21 29.34
N ILE A 75 4.50 -11.32 30.61
CA ILE A 75 5.04 -12.59 31.14
C ILE A 75 3.94 -13.54 31.60
N LEU A 76 2.84 -13.01 32.16
CA LEU A 76 1.69 -13.79 32.55
C LEU A 76 0.94 -14.38 31.36
N ASN A 77 0.94 -13.69 30.22
CA ASN A 77 0.28 -14.16 29.01
C ASN A 77 1.30 -14.91 28.14
N GLU A 78 1.17 -16.24 28.03
CA GLU A 78 2.07 -17.08 27.20
C GLU A 78 1.89 -16.85 25.69
N ASP A 79 0.74 -16.32 25.26
CA ASP A 79 0.34 -16.17 23.86
C ASP A 79 0.34 -14.70 23.40
N VAL A 80 1.40 -13.93 23.68
CA VAL A 80 1.53 -12.59 23.08
C VAL A 80 1.95 -12.75 21.62
N GLU A 81 0.99 -12.61 20.71
CA GLU A 81 1.24 -12.59 19.27
C GLU A 81 2.25 -11.47 18.95
N PRO A 82 3.35 -11.77 18.23
CA PRO A 82 4.33 -10.77 17.85
C PRO A 82 3.69 -9.72 16.94
N LEU A 83 4.03 -8.45 17.17
CA LEU A 83 3.51 -7.34 16.35
C LEU A 83 4.04 -7.45 14.92
N ASP A 84 3.17 -7.82 13.98
CA ASP A 84 3.51 -7.81 12.56
C ASP A 84 3.49 -6.37 12.01
N GLU A 85 4.67 -5.75 11.98
CA GLU A 85 4.84 -4.41 11.39
C GLU A 85 4.38 -4.34 9.92
N SER A 86 4.48 -5.44 9.17
CA SER A 86 4.06 -5.48 7.78
C SER A 86 2.53 -5.38 7.67
N LEU A 87 1.81 -6.02 8.59
CA LEU A 87 0.37 -5.92 8.70
C LEU A 87 -0.05 -4.51 9.14
N GLY A 88 0.67 -3.90 10.08
CA GLY A 88 0.46 -2.51 10.50
C GLY A 88 0.60 -1.52 9.33
N ARG A 89 1.66 -1.64 8.53
CA ARG A 89 1.87 -0.80 7.34
C ARG A 89 0.80 -1.04 6.27
N ARG A 90 0.38 -2.29 6.06
CA ARG A 90 -0.72 -2.64 5.13
C ARG A 90 -2.03 -2.02 5.58
N LEU A 91 -2.35 -2.07 6.87
CA LEU A 91 -3.55 -1.49 7.43
C LEU A 91 -3.57 0.03 7.25
N GLN A 92 -2.45 0.70 7.56
CA GLN A 92 -2.32 2.15 7.34
C GLN A 92 -2.47 2.52 5.86
N HIS A 93 -1.85 1.76 4.95
CA HIS A 93 -1.98 1.98 3.52
C HIS A 93 -3.42 1.80 3.04
N GLN A 94 -4.11 0.75 3.51
CA GLN A 94 -5.52 0.51 3.19
C GLN A 94 -6.43 1.61 3.73
N GLN A 95 -6.16 2.14 4.93
CA GLN A 95 -6.91 3.27 5.47
C GLN A 95 -6.80 4.50 4.57
N LEU A 96 -5.58 4.85 4.15
CA LEU A 96 -5.37 5.98 3.22
C LEU A 96 -6.07 5.76 1.88
N LEU A 97 -6.04 4.55 1.34
CA LEU A 97 -6.76 4.21 0.10
C LEU A 97 -8.27 4.36 0.26
N VAL A 98 -8.83 3.92 1.39
CA VAL A 98 -10.25 4.08 1.69
C VAL A 98 -10.60 5.56 1.76
N GLU A 99 -9.83 6.36 2.49
CA GLU A 99 -10.06 7.81 2.61
C GLU A 99 -10.04 8.51 1.24
N ASP A 100 -9.04 8.22 0.41
CA ASP A 100 -8.94 8.77 -0.95
C ASP A 100 -10.12 8.36 -1.84
N LEU A 101 -10.48 7.07 -1.86
CA LEU A 101 -11.65 6.61 -2.62
C LEU A 101 -12.93 7.29 -2.14
N THR A 102 -13.07 7.46 -0.83
CA THR A 102 -14.27 8.09 -0.25
C THR A 102 -14.38 9.55 -0.69
N LEU A 103 -13.25 10.26 -0.72
CA LEU A 103 -13.18 11.63 -1.23
C LEU A 103 -13.50 11.68 -2.73
N GLN A 104 -12.91 10.80 -3.55
CA GLN A 104 -13.20 10.74 -4.98
C GLN A 104 -14.69 10.44 -5.26
N VAL A 105 -15.31 9.53 -4.51
CA VAL A 105 -16.74 9.24 -4.65
C VAL A 105 -17.58 10.46 -4.26
N ALA A 106 -17.23 11.17 -3.20
CA ALA A 106 -17.91 12.41 -2.81
C ALA A 106 -17.80 13.50 -3.90
N GLU A 107 -16.60 13.69 -4.47
CA GLU A 107 -16.40 14.63 -5.57
C GLU A 107 -17.23 14.25 -6.82
N ARG A 108 -17.23 12.97 -7.19
CA ARG A 108 -18.00 12.47 -8.33
C ARG A 108 -19.51 12.62 -8.10
N ARG A 109 -20.01 12.31 -6.91
CA ARG A 109 -21.42 12.51 -6.55
C ARG A 109 -21.86 13.97 -6.69
N LYS A 110 -20.94 14.92 -6.48
CA LYS A 110 -21.21 16.35 -6.66
C LYS A 110 -21.11 16.78 -8.13
N ARG A 111 -20.02 16.44 -8.83
CA ARG A 111 -19.71 16.98 -10.17
C ARG A 111 -20.39 16.24 -11.31
N VAL A 112 -20.54 14.91 -11.22
CA VAL A 112 -21.04 14.08 -12.32
C VAL A 112 -22.50 14.41 -12.68
N PRO A 113 -23.44 14.60 -11.72
CA PRO A 113 -24.82 14.93 -12.08
C PRO A 113 -24.94 16.23 -12.88
N GLU A 114 -24.16 17.26 -12.52
CA GLU A 114 -24.15 18.54 -13.23
C GLU A 114 -23.60 18.39 -14.65
N GLN A 115 -22.49 17.64 -14.81
CA GLN A 115 -21.91 17.36 -16.13
C GLN A 115 -22.87 16.56 -17.02
N VAL A 116 -23.53 15.53 -16.47
CA VAL A 116 -24.52 14.74 -17.20
C VAL A 116 -25.69 15.61 -17.65
N LYS A 117 -26.21 16.49 -16.78
CA LYS A 117 -27.28 17.41 -17.15
C LYS A 117 -26.86 18.33 -18.30
N MET A 118 -25.67 18.94 -18.23
CA MET A 118 -25.18 19.81 -19.31
C MET A 118 -25.06 19.08 -20.65
N LEU A 119 -24.53 17.86 -20.66
CA LEU A 119 -24.40 17.06 -21.88
C LEU A 119 -25.76 16.65 -22.43
N LEU A 120 -26.71 16.31 -21.56
CA LEU A 120 -28.05 15.91 -21.94
C LEU A 120 -28.84 17.09 -22.52
N ASP A 121 -28.73 18.27 -21.90
CA ASP A 121 -29.34 19.51 -22.40
C ASP A 121 -28.78 19.90 -23.78
N ASP A 122 -27.47 19.76 -24.01
CA ASP A 122 -26.84 20.02 -25.31
C ASP A 122 -27.28 18.99 -26.37
N ALA A 123 -27.35 17.71 -26.02
CA ALA A 123 -27.85 16.67 -26.91
C ALA A 123 -29.31 16.92 -27.34
N ILE A 124 -30.18 17.28 -26.39
CA ILE A 124 -31.57 17.65 -26.67
C ILE A 124 -31.63 18.86 -27.60
N ARG A 125 -30.86 19.92 -27.34
CA ARG A 125 -30.84 21.12 -28.20
C ARG A 125 -30.41 20.81 -29.63
N ARG A 126 -29.39 19.98 -29.82
CA ARG A 126 -28.94 19.56 -31.15
C ARG A 126 -30.01 18.73 -31.86
N GLN A 127 -30.67 17.84 -31.14
CA GLN A 127 -31.75 17.02 -31.71
C GLN A 127 -32.95 17.89 -32.11
N SER A 128 -33.35 18.85 -31.28
CA SER A 128 -34.40 19.82 -31.62
C SER A 128 -34.03 20.66 -32.84
N ALA A 129 -32.79 21.17 -32.92
CA ALA A 129 -32.34 21.94 -34.07
C ALA A 129 -32.30 21.13 -35.38
N LEU A 130 -32.06 19.82 -35.30
CA LEU A 130 -32.16 18.91 -36.45
C LEU A 130 -33.63 18.66 -36.82
N ALA A 131 -34.52 18.46 -35.84
CA ALA A 131 -35.95 18.29 -36.09
C ALA A 131 -36.57 19.53 -36.74
N ASP A 132 -36.27 20.74 -36.24
CA ASP A 132 -36.74 22.00 -36.81
C ASP A 132 -36.23 22.22 -38.25
N ARG A 133 -35.03 21.73 -38.59
CA ARG A 133 -34.51 21.79 -39.97
C ARG A 133 -35.22 20.83 -40.92
N VAL A 134 -35.59 19.64 -40.44
CA VAL A 134 -36.29 18.64 -41.27
C VAL A 134 -37.73 19.08 -41.58
N GLU A 135 -38.41 19.77 -40.66
CA GLU A 135 -39.74 20.34 -40.94
C GLU A 135 -39.71 21.52 -41.93
N PHE A 136 -38.59 22.25 -42.04
CA PHE A 136 -38.45 23.35 -42.99
C PHE A 136 -38.01 22.93 -44.40
N GLU A 137 -37.44 21.74 -44.58
CA GLU A 137 -36.99 21.22 -45.89
C GLU A 137 -38.05 20.36 -46.60
N SER A 138 -39.18 20.03 -45.96
CA SER A 138 -40.12 19.02 -46.45
C SER A 138 -41.21 19.50 -47.43
N GLU A 139 -41.19 20.75 -47.91
CA GLU A 139 -42.24 21.23 -48.85
C GLU A 139 -41.76 21.72 -50.23
N ASP A 140 -40.46 21.95 -50.49
CA ASP A 140 -40.04 22.63 -51.74
C ASP A 140 -38.88 22.00 -52.55
N ALA A 141 -38.37 20.80 -52.22
CA ALA A 141 -37.08 20.33 -52.77
C ALA A 141 -37.11 19.07 -53.67
N ASP A 142 -38.24 18.75 -54.31
CA ASP A 142 -38.38 17.48 -55.05
C ASP A 142 -37.87 17.45 -56.51
N GLU A 143 -37.19 18.48 -57.04
CA GLU A 143 -36.79 18.50 -58.47
C GLU A 143 -35.29 18.41 -58.82
N ASP A 144 -34.33 18.41 -57.87
CA ASP A 144 -32.88 18.45 -58.21
C ASP A 144 -31.99 17.32 -57.59
N MET A 145 -32.56 16.15 -57.29
CA MET A 145 -31.93 15.11 -56.45
C MET A 145 -31.01 14.08 -57.14
N GLU A 146 -30.76 14.14 -58.46
CA GLU A 146 -29.87 13.15 -59.12
C GLU A 146 -28.38 13.51 -59.13
N GLY A 147 -28.02 14.81 -59.01
CA GLY A 147 -26.62 15.26 -59.01
C GLY A 147 -25.93 15.23 -57.65
N ILE A 148 -26.70 15.44 -56.57
CA ILE A 148 -26.18 15.63 -55.19
C ILE A 148 -25.87 14.28 -54.52
N ALA A 149 -26.63 13.23 -54.85
CA ALA A 149 -26.44 11.90 -54.28
C ALA A 149 -25.05 11.32 -54.58
N ASN A 150 -24.51 11.53 -55.79
CA ASN A 150 -23.17 11.03 -56.15
C ASN A 150 -22.04 11.78 -55.43
N ALA A 151 -22.17 13.10 -55.21
CA ALA A 151 -21.16 13.88 -54.48
C ALA A 151 -21.12 13.55 -52.98
N GLN A 152 -22.28 13.36 -52.35
CA GLN A 152 -22.37 12.97 -50.94
C GLN A 152 -21.87 11.55 -50.67
N ILE A 153 -22.03 10.61 -51.62
CA ILE A 153 -21.50 9.24 -51.48
C ILE A 153 -19.96 9.24 -51.52
N LEU A 154 -19.35 10.08 -52.37
CA LEU A 154 -17.89 10.23 -52.47
C LEU A 154 -17.28 10.88 -51.22
N GLU A 155 -17.85 11.99 -50.72
CA GLU A 155 -17.37 12.63 -49.48
C GLU A 155 -17.45 11.69 -48.27
N ARG A 156 -18.49 10.85 -48.21
CA ARG A 156 -18.66 9.87 -47.13
C ARG A 156 -17.64 8.74 -47.20
N GLN A 157 -17.18 8.35 -48.39
CA GLN A 157 -16.11 7.35 -48.55
C GLN A 157 -14.75 7.91 -48.12
N ASP A 158 -14.46 9.16 -48.44
CA ASP A 158 -13.20 9.81 -48.04
C ASP A 158 -13.13 9.99 -46.52
N LEU A 159 -14.23 10.38 -45.87
CA LEU A 159 -14.31 10.45 -44.40
C LEU A 159 -14.08 9.08 -43.75
N VAL A 160 -14.71 8.02 -44.26
CA VAL A 160 -14.54 6.66 -43.75
C VAL A 160 -13.10 6.17 -43.95
N ALA A 161 -12.48 6.47 -45.10
CA ALA A 161 -11.08 6.14 -45.35
C ALA A 161 -10.13 6.90 -44.40
N GLN A 162 -10.43 8.16 -44.10
CA GLN A 162 -9.63 8.99 -43.19
C GLN A 162 -9.77 8.54 -41.73
N GLU A 163 -10.98 8.20 -41.28
CA GLU A 163 -11.23 7.61 -39.96
C GLU A 163 -10.53 6.25 -39.82
N TYR A 164 -10.60 5.41 -40.85
CA TYR A 164 -9.89 4.13 -40.89
C TYR A 164 -8.37 4.30 -40.83
N ALA A 165 -7.81 5.25 -41.59
CA ALA A 165 -6.39 5.57 -41.53
C ALA A 165 -5.97 6.08 -40.13
N SER A 166 -6.80 6.93 -39.51
CA SER A 166 -6.54 7.45 -38.17
C SER A 166 -6.57 6.36 -37.09
N SER A 167 -7.54 5.44 -37.15
CA SER A 167 -7.66 4.34 -36.21
C SER A 167 -6.50 3.34 -36.36
N MET A 168 -6.07 3.08 -37.60
CA MET A 168 -4.89 2.23 -37.86
C MET A 168 -3.60 2.89 -37.35
N ALA A 169 -3.46 4.21 -37.49
CA ALA A 169 -2.34 4.97 -36.93
C ALA A 169 -2.32 4.90 -35.39
N LEU A 170 -3.47 5.07 -34.74
CA LEU A 170 -3.63 4.93 -33.29
C LEU A 170 -3.28 3.52 -32.80
N LEU A 171 -3.72 2.47 -33.49
CA LEU A 171 -3.36 1.09 -33.16
C LEU A 171 -1.87 0.83 -33.31
N SER A 172 -1.23 1.41 -34.34
CA SER A 172 0.22 1.32 -34.51
C SER A 172 0.99 2.04 -33.40
N GLY A 173 0.48 3.20 -32.95
CA GLY A 173 1.02 3.95 -31.82
C GLY A 173 0.87 3.17 -30.52
N LEU A 174 -0.32 2.61 -30.28
CA LEU A 174 -0.61 1.77 -29.12
C LEU A 174 0.36 0.59 -29.07
N ARG A 175 0.54 -0.14 -30.18
CA ARG A 175 1.49 -1.26 -30.26
C ARG A 175 2.90 -0.87 -29.85
N LYS A 176 3.40 0.27 -30.31
CA LYS A 176 4.74 0.79 -29.93
C LYS A 176 4.82 1.16 -28.45
N THR A 177 3.78 1.81 -27.92
CA THR A 177 3.73 2.20 -26.51
C THR A 177 3.60 0.98 -25.58
N VAL A 178 2.82 -0.03 -25.96
CA VAL A 178 2.68 -1.28 -25.20
C VAL A 178 4.01 -2.01 -25.14
N SER A 179 4.72 -2.16 -26.27
CA SER A 179 6.04 -2.80 -26.25
C SER A 179 7.06 -2.02 -25.41
N SER A 180 7.02 -0.68 -25.45
CA SER A 180 7.91 0.16 -24.63
C SER A 180 7.55 0.14 -23.14
N ASN A 181 6.28 -0.06 -22.79
CA ASN A 181 5.84 -0.12 -21.41
C ASN A 181 6.13 -1.49 -20.81
N ILE A 182 6.01 -2.57 -21.59
CA ILE A 182 6.40 -3.92 -21.16
C ILE A 182 7.88 -3.94 -20.76
N THR A 183 8.78 -3.41 -21.58
CA THR A 183 10.22 -3.40 -21.24
C THR A 183 10.53 -2.55 -20.01
N ARG A 184 9.77 -1.46 -19.76
CA ARG A 184 9.89 -0.66 -18.53
C ARG A 184 9.37 -1.38 -17.29
N VAL A 185 8.31 -2.17 -17.44
CA VAL A 185 7.76 -2.98 -16.35
C VAL A 185 8.70 -4.14 -16.03
N GLU A 186 9.23 -4.83 -17.04
CA GLU A 186 10.22 -5.90 -16.88
C GLU A 186 11.50 -5.38 -16.20
N SER A 187 11.99 -4.20 -16.58
CA SER A 187 13.16 -3.61 -15.91
C SER A 187 12.86 -3.15 -14.48
N ALA A 188 11.69 -2.56 -14.22
CA ALA A 188 11.27 -2.22 -12.87
C ALA A 188 11.13 -3.46 -11.99
N GLN A 189 10.60 -4.55 -12.54
CA GLN A 189 10.44 -5.82 -11.83
C GLN A 189 11.80 -6.45 -11.51
N ALA A 190 12.75 -6.42 -12.45
CA ALA A 190 14.12 -6.89 -12.19
C ALA A 190 14.82 -6.11 -11.06
N VAL A 191 14.60 -4.79 -10.97
CA VAL A 191 15.13 -3.96 -9.87
C VAL A 191 14.45 -4.28 -8.54
N VAL A 192 13.15 -4.56 -8.55
CA VAL A 192 12.42 -4.99 -7.35
C VAL A 192 12.93 -6.34 -6.84
N ASP A 193 13.17 -7.29 -7.75
CA ASP A 193 13.71 -8.61 -7.42
C ASP A 193 15.16 -8.54 -6.89
N GLU A 194 15.95 -7.55 -7.32
CA GLU A 194 17.32 -7.31 -6.83
C GLU A 194 17.35 -6.61 -5.45
N LEU A 195 16.32 -5.83 -5.11
CA LEU A 195 16.20 -5.12 -3.83
C LEU A 195 15.54 -5.94 -2.72
N LEU A 196 14.88 -7.05 -3.07
CA LEU A 196 14.24 -7.98 -2.15
C LEU A 196 14.85 -9.38 -2.31
N PRO A 197 16.01 -9.67 -1.68
CA PRO A 197 16.49 -11.05 -1.52
C PRO A 197 15.58 -11.87 -0.59
#